data_AF-A0A953DRM9-F1
#
_entry.id   AF-A0A953DRM9-F1
#
_cell.length_a   1.000
_cell.length_b   1.000
_cell.length_c   1.000
_cell.angle_alpha   90.00
_cell.angle_beta   90.00
_cell.angle_gamma   90.00
#
_symmetry.space_group_name_H-M   'P 1'
#
loop_
_entity.id
_entity.type
_entity.pdbx_description
1 polymer ?
#
loop_
_entity_poly.entity_id
_entity_poly.type
_entity_poly.pdbx_seq_one_letter_code
_entity_poly.pdbx_strand_id
1 'polypeptide(L)'
;MTIDFKEALTRADLIGLFAPAVGQEKSAETVDAAVGALHLPPEPWGAAEALQIVQRIARSGGLIGIVARLAAARLQAKQAFEVASRK
;
A
#
# COMPACT_ATOMS: atom_id res chain seq x y z
N MET A 1 1.47 9.24 13.33
CA MET A 1 1.12 8.20 12.34
C MET A 1 2.35 7.32 12.15
N THR A 2 2.52 6.34 13.02
CA THR A 2 3.62 5.36 12.92
C THR A 2 3.06 4.19 12.14
N ILE A 3 3.56 3.95 10.94
CA ILE A 3 3.10 2.83 10.12
C ILE A 3 4.04 1.67 10.40
N ASP A 4 3.62 0.78 11.29
CA ASP A 4 4.23 -0.52 11.46
C ASP A 4 3.87 -1.39 10.25
N PHE A 5 4.66 -1.25 9.19
CA PHE A 5 4.62 -2.14 8.04
C PHE A 5 5.12 -3.52 8.48
N LYS A 6 4.18 -4.36 8.93
CA LYS A 6 4.40 -5.78 9.26
C LYS A 6 4.95 -6.53 8.04
N GLU A 7 5.63 -7.65 8.28
CA GLU A 7 6.12 -8.55 7.21
C GLU A 7 4.99 -9.07 6.31
N ALA A 8 3.75 -9.07 6.83
CA ALA A 8 2.54 -9.44 6.11
C ALA A 8 1.47 -8.37 6.35
N LEU A 9 0.99 -7.75 5.27
CA LEU A 9 -0.06 -6.72 5.27
C LEU A 9 -1.41 -7.32 4.92
N THR A 10 -2.43 -6.87 5.63
CA THR A 10 -3.83 -7.17 5.36
C THR A 10 -4.49 -6.04 4.58
N ARG A 11 -5.66 -6.33 4.02
CA ARG A 11 -6.62 -5.38 3.47
C ARG A 11 -6.93 -4.28 4.48
N ALA A 12 -7.11 -4.63 5.75
CA ALA A 12 -7.38 -3.66 6.81
C ALA A 12 -6.20 -2.69 7.01
N ASP A 13 -4.96 -3.17 6.92
CA ASP A 13 -3.77 -2.33 7.03
C ASP A 13 -3.68 -1.32 5.88
N LEU A 14 -3.92 -1.78 4.64
CA LEU A 14 -3.92 -0.92 3.46
C LEU A 14 -5.07 0.09 3.49
N ILE A 15 -6.26 -0.29 3.96
CA ILE A 15 -7.37 0.65 4.16
C ILE A 15 -7.00 1.70 5.21
N GLY A 16 -6.42 1.27 6.33
CA GLY A 16 -5.98 2.17 7.41
C GLY A 16 -4.93 3.20 6.95
N LEU A 17 -4.14 2.86 5.93
CA LEU A 17 -3.18 3.78 5.31
C LEU A 17 -3.86 4.93 4.56
N PHE A 18 -4.97 4.66 3.85
CA PHE A 18 -5.66 5.64 3.00
C PHE A 18 -6.84 6.33 3.70
N ALA A 19 -7.47 5.67 4.67
CA ALA A 19 -8.66 6.15 5.36
C ALA A 19 -8.54 7.57 5.95
N PRO A 20 -7.38 7.98 6.53
CA PRO A 20 -7.21 9.34 7.03
C PRO A 20 -7.34 10.44 5.96
N ALA A 21 -7.10 10.12 4.69
CA ALA A 21 -7.11 11.12 3.62
C ALA A 21 -8.39 11.11 2.79
N VAL A 22 -8.99 9.93 2.56
CA VAL A 22 -10.14 9.79 1.65
C VAL A 22 -11.36 9.10 2.27
N GLY A 23 -11.29 8.75 3.55
CA GLY A 23 -12.33 8.03 4.26
C GLY A 23 -12.25 6.51 4.08
N GLN A 24 -12.90 5.78 5.00
CA GLN A 24 -12.90 4.31 5.06
C GLN A 24 -13.47 3.67 3.79
N GLU A 25 -14.65 4.12 3.36
CA GLU A 25 -15.37 3.57 2.21
C GLU A 25 -14.56 3.70 0.92
N LYS A 26 -14.05 4.90 0.61
CA LYS A 26 -13.28 5.10 -0.62
C LYS A 26 -11.94 4.36 -0.61
N SER A 27 -11.36 4.21 0.57
CA SER A 27 -10.14 3.41 0.76
C SER A 27 -10.41 1.94 0.48
N ALA A 28 -11.50 1.39 1.03
CA ALA A 28 -11.92 0.01 0.78
C ALA A 28 -12.15 -0.25 -0.70
N GLU A 29 -12.98 0.58 -1.36
CA GLU A 29 -13.28 0.47 -2.79
C GLU A 29 -11.99 0.48 -3.63
N THR A 30 -11.07 1.38 -3.33
CA THR A 30 -9.85 1.55 -4.13
C THR A 30 -8.85 0.43 -3.92
N VAL A 31 -8.71 -0.07 -2.68
CA VAL A 31 -7.86 -1.23 -2.37
C VAL A 31 -8.41 -2.47 -3.05
N ASP A 32 -9.71 -2.72 -2.97
CA ASP A 32 -10.36 -3.87 -3.62
C ASP A 32 -10.21 -3.83 -5.14
N ALA A 33 -10.43 -2.65 -5.75
CA ALA A 33 -10.23 -2.47 -7.17
C ALA A 33 -8.77 -2.70 -7.60
N ALA A 34 -7.81 -2.27 -6.79
CA ALA A 34 -6.39 -2.48 -7.08
C ALA A 34 -5.98 -3.96 -6.94
N VAL A 35 -6.41 -4.65 -5.88
CA VAL A 35 -6.18 -6.07 -5.67
C VAL A 35 -6.78 -6.90 -6.80
N GLY A 36 -8.05 -6.63 -7.15
CA GLY A 36 -8.75 -7.29 -8.25
C GLY A 36 -8.05 -7.08 -9.60
N ALA A 37 -7.58 -5.85 -9.87
CA ALA A 37 -6.87 -5.55 -11.12
C ALA A 37 -5.49 -6.24 -11.22
N LEU A 38 -4.84 -6.53 -10.09
CA LEU A 38 -3.53 -7.19 -10.05
C LEU A 38 -3.64 -8.72 -10.01
N HIS A 39 -4.84 -9.28 -9.88
CA HIS A 39 -5.07 -10.73 -9.71
C HIS A 39 -4.23 -11.33 -8.58
N LEU A 40 -4.03 -10.56 -7.50
CA LEU A 40 -3.24 -11.00 -6.36
C LEU A 40 -3.99 -12.08 -5.57
N PRO A 41 -3.25 -13.03 -4.95
CA PRO A 41 -3.87 -14.00 -4.05
C PRO A 41 -4.56 -13.31 -2.87
N PRO A 42 -5.48 -14.01 -2.18
CA PRO A 42 -6.04 -13.54 -0.93
C PRO A 42 -4.94 -13.17 0.07
N GLU A 43 -5.22 -12.18 0.91
CA GLU A 43 -4.33 -11.72 1.98
C GLU A 43 -3.89 -12.85 2.93
N PRO A 44 -2.74 -12.72 3.62
CA PRO A 44 -1.90 -11.53 3.73
C PRO A 44 -0.88 -11.37 2.60
N TRP A 45 -0.54 -10.12 2.29
CA TRP A 45 0.39 -9.72 1.24
C TRP A 45 1.76 -9.39 1.81
N GLY A 46 2.82 -9.88 1.18
CA GLY A 46 4.17 -9.47 1.50
C GLY A 46 4.46 -8.04 1.05
N ALA A 47 5.65 -7.55 1.40
CA ALA A 47 6.08 -6.20 1.05
C ALA A 47 6.09 -5.94 -0.47
N ALA A 48 6.36 -6.97 -1.28
CA ALA A 48 6.35 -6.87 -2.73
C ALA A 48 4.93 -6.70 -3.28
N GLU A 49 3.98 -7.53 -2.85
CA GLU A 49 2.58 -7.42 -3.25
C GLU A 49 1.94 -6.12 -2.75
N ALA A 50 2.21 -5.73 -1.50
CA ALA A 50 1.73 -4.46 -0.95
C ALA A 50 2.24 -3.25 -1.75
N LEU A 51 3.52 -3.27 -2.16
CA LEU A 51 4.07 -2.23 -3.02
C LEU A 51 3.38 -2.20 -4.39
N GLN A 52 3.07 -3.35 -4.99
CA GLN A 52 2.33 -3.41 -6.25
C GLN A 52 0.93 -2.80 -6.12
N ILE A 53 0.20 -3.12 -5.04
CA ILE A 53 -1.12 -2.56 -4.76
C ILE A 53 -1.02 -1.04 -4.64
N VAL A 54 -0.11 -0.53 -3.81
CA VAL A 54 0.06 0.91 -3.60
C VAL A 54 0.49 1.60 -4.90
N GLN A 55 1.40 1.02 -5.68
CA GLN A 55 1.79 1.57 -6.99
C GLN A 55 0.64 1.58 -8.00
N ARG A 56 -0.25 0.58 -7.96
CA ARG A 56 -1.44 0.55 -8.81
C ARG A 56 -2.40 1.68 -8.45
N ILE A 57 -2.57 1.97 -7.16
CA ILE A 57 -3.39 3.09 -6.66
C ILE A 57 -2.71 4.44 -6.95
N ALA A 58 -1.38 4.49 -6.92
CA ALA A 58 -0.60 5.68 -7.24
C ALA A 58 -0.76 6.17 -8.70
N ARG A 59 -1.22 5.29 -9.60
CA ARG A 59 -1.60 5.67 -10.98
C ARG A 59 -2.93 6.40 -11.06
N SER A 60 -3.74 6.38 -9.99
CA SER A 60 -4.98 7.15 -9.92
C SER A 60 -4.70 8.65 -9.79
N GLY A 61 -5.62 9.46 -10.30
CA GLY A 61 -5.61 10.91 -10.10
C GLY A 61 -6.08 11.32 -8.70
N GLY A 62 -5.96 12.61 -8.39
CA GLY A 62 -6.49 13.20 -7.16
C GLY A 62 -5.74 12.82 -5.88
N LEU A 63 -6.40 13.03 -4.74
CA LEU A 63 -5.80 12.91 -3.41
C LEU A 63 -5.30 11.49 -3.11
N ILE A 64 -6.08 10.46 -3.47
CA ILE A 64 -5.70 9.07 -3.23
C ILE A 64 -4.41 8.69 -3.98
N GLY A 65 -4.23 9.17 -5.20
CA GLY A 65 -3.01 8.96 -5.98
C GLY A 65 -1.79 9.62 -5.35
N ILE A 66 -1.95 10.83 -4.78
CA ILE A 66 -0.89 11.52 -4.05
C ILE A 66 -0.48 10.73 -2.80
N VAL A 67 -1.45 10.31 -2.00
CA VAL A 67 -1.21 9.51 -0.78
C VAL A 67 -0.53 8.19 -1.13
N ALA A 68 -0.97 7.52 -2.19
CA ALA A 68 -0.36 6.28 -2.65
C ALA A 68 1.08 6.46 -3.15
N ARG A 69 1.40 7.55 -3.85
CA ARG A 69 2.80 7.86 -4.21
C ARG A 69 3.68 8.08 -2.99
N LEU A 70 3.17 8.80 -1.98
CA LEU A 70 3.89 9.01 -0.71
C LEU A 70 4.09 7.69 0.05
N ALA A 71 3.08 6.83 0.08
CA ALA A 71 3.19 5.50 0.67
C ALA A 71 4.21 4.64 -0.08
N ALA A 72 4.14 4.58 -1.42
CA ALA A 72 5.10 3.83 -2.24
C ALA A 72 6.55 4.29 -1.99
N ALA A 73 6.79 5.60 -1.92
CA ALA A 73 8.11 6.14 -1.63
C ALA A 73 8.63 5.69 -0.25
N ARG A 74 7.76 5.63 0.77
CA ARG A 74 8.11 5.13 2.12
C ARG A 74 8.41 3.63 2.12
N LEU A 75 7.60 2.82 1.42
CA LEU A 75 7.86 1.38 1.29
C LEU A 75 9.18 1.11 0.57
N GLN A 76 9.45 1.81 -0.52
CA GLN A 76 10.70 1.69 -1.29
C GLN A 76 11.92 2.08 -0.46
N ALA A 77 11.82 3.18 0.30
CA ALA A 77 12.89 3.57 1.22
C ALA A 77 13.16 2.47 2.26
N LYS A 78 12.12 1.93 2.89
CA LYS A 78 12.25 0.83 3.87
C LYS A 78 12.92 -0.40 3.25
N GLN A 79 12.48 -0.83 2.06
CA GLN A 79 13.09 -1.96 1.35
C GLN A 79 14.57 -1.70 1.02
N ALA A 80 14.93 -0.49 0.58
CA ALA A 80 16.30 -0.13 0.30
C ALA A 80 17.19 -0.20 1.56
N PHE A 81 16.69 0.24 2.72
CA PHE A 81 17.38 0.12 4.00
C PHE A 81 17.55 -1.34 4.45
N GLU A 82 16.55 -2.20 4.26
CA GLU A 82 16.62 -3.61 4.60
C GLU A 82 17.63 -4.37 3.73
N VAL A 83 17.70 -4.04 2.44
CA VAL A 83 18.70 -4.61 1.52
C VAL A 83 20.10 -4.11 1.86
N ALA A 84 20.26 -2.83 2.19
CA ALA A 84 21.55 -2.25 2.55
C ALA A 84 22.09 -2.81 3.89
N SER A 85 21.21 -3.07 4.86
CA SER A 85 21.59 -3.63 6.17
C SER A 85 21.96 -5.12 6.14
N ARG A 86 21.68 -5.81 5.02
CA ARG A 86 21.98 -7.25 4.84
C ARG A 86 23.30 -7.50 4.08
N LYS A 87 23.98 -6.44 3.65
CA LYS A 87 25.32 -6.46 3.02
C LYS A 87 26.39 -6.08 4.03
#